data_AF-A0A9P0K4H0-F1
#
_entry.id   AF-A0A9P0K4H0-F1
#
_cell.length_a   1.000
_cell.length_b   1.000
_cell.length_c   1.000
_cell.angle_alpha   90.00
_cell.angle_beta   90.00
_cell.angle_gamma   90.00
#
_symmetry.space_group_name_H-M   'P 1'
#
loop_
_entity.id
_entity.type
_entity.pdbx_description
1 polymer ?
#
loop_
_entity_poly.entity_id
_entity_poly.type
_entity_poly.pdbx_seq_one_letter_code
_entity_poly.pdbx_strand_id
1 'polypeptide(L)'
;MNYVQWLVLVAVLVKGSADQCLSRNYGNGGTVCVCNAEHCDTVRLESHIPKNKALVYTSNKDGLRFQKTLHQIVSKEKGFDDEIIVGNQTFQEIVGFGGAITDSTAMNILSMDKKLQEEILRSYYSKDGIEYNLARVPIGGTDFSSRKYTYVSEKVDPHLKSFKLQPEDVKYKVRNRYK
;
A
#
# COMPACT_ATOMS: atom_id res chain seq x y z
N MET A 1 59.99 8.42 9.58
CA MET A 1 58.93 9.45 9.77
C MET A 1 57.67 8.87 9.15
N ASN A 2 56.75 8.43 10.02
CA ASN A 2 55.62 7.57 9.70
C ASN A 2 54.48 8.35 9.04
N TYR A 3 53.83 7.79 8.01
CA TYR A 3 52.44 8.11 7.71
C TYR A 3 51.75 6.86 7.14
N VAL A 4 51.07 6.12 8.02
CA VAL A 4 50.14 5.05 7.64
C VAL A 4 48.76 5.69 7.60
N GLN A 5 48.25 5.88 6.38
CA GLN A 5 46.94 6.48 6.14
C GLN A 5 45.87 5.40 6.27
N TRP A 6 45.15 5.39 7.39
CA TRP A 6 44.02 4.51 7.62
C TRP A 6 42.79 5.04 6.88
N LEU A 7 42.41 4.38 5.78
CA LEU A 7 41.10 4.53 5.17
C LEU A 7 40.08 3.78 6.02
N VAL A 8 39.34 4.51 6.86
CA VAL A 8 38.17 3.98 7.56
C VAL A 8 37.02 3.92 6.55
N LEU A 9 36.81 2.75 5.96
CA LEU A 9 35.59 2.41 5.24
C LEU A 9 34.45 2.29 6.26
N VAL A 10 33.71 3.38 6.46
CA VAL A 10 32.42 3.33 7.16
C VAL A 10 31.43 2.67 6.21
N ALA A 11 31.35 1.33 6.28
CA ALA A 11 30.24 0.60 5.70
C ALA A 11 28.98 0.96 6.51
N VAL A 12 28.22 1.93 6.02
CA VAL A 12 26.86 2.18 6.51
C VAL A 12 26.03 0.97 6.10
N LEU A 13 25.96 -0.03 6.98
CA LEU A 13 25.00 -1.11 6.90
C LEU A 13 23.61 -0.50 7.18
N VAL A 14 22.96 0.04 6.13
CA VAL A 14 21.52 0.27 6.17
C VAL A 14 20.85 -1.10 6.12
N LYS A 15 20.84 -1.80 7.25
CA LYS A 15 19.84 -2.85 7.48
C LYS A 15 18.51 -2.10 7.59
N GLY A 16 17.79 -1.98 6.49
CA GLY A 16 16.40 -1.55 6.50
C GLY A 16 15.60 -2.59 7.27
N SER A 17 15.56 -2.47 8.59
CA SER A 17 14.56 -3.15 9.41
C SER A 17 13.21 -2.58 8.99
N ALA A 18 12.22 -3.45 8.79
CA ALA A 18 10.85 -2.98 8.66
C ALA A 18 10.51 -2.18 9.92
N ASP A 19 10.00 -0.97 9.74
CA ASP A 19 9.55 -0.13 10.85
C ASP A 19 8.31 -0.78 11.45
N GLN A 20 8.30 -0.94 12.77
CA GLN A 20 7.25 -1.67 13.46
C GLN A 20 5.98 -0.82 13.60
N CYS A 21 4.83 -1.50 13.64
CA CYS A 21 3.54 -0.89 13.91
C CYS A 21 3.52 -0.20 15.29
N LEU A 22 3.30 1.13 15.31
CA LEU A 22 2.95 1.85 16.54
C LEU A 22 1.48 1.60 16.88
N SER A 23 1.22 0.48 17.54
CA SER A 23 -0.12 0.00 17.85
C SER A 23 -0.89 0.95 18.77
N ARG A 24 -2.13 1.28 18.40
CA ARG A 24 -3.08 2.04 19.24
C ARG A 24 -4.48 1.42 19.19
N ASN A 25 -5.12 1.29 20.35
CA ASN A 25 -6.48 0.81 20.49
C ASN A 25 -7.44 1.99 20.75
N TYR A 26 -8.55 2.05 19.99
CA TYR A 26 -9.60 3.06 20.13
C TYR A 26 -10.92 2.50 20.69
N GLY A 27 -10.93 1.26 21.21
CA GLY A 27 -12.10 0.63 21.84
C GLY A 27 -13.00 -0.19 20.90
N ASN A 28 -12.60 -0.38 19.64
CA ASN A 28 -13.43 -1.03 18.61
C ASN A 28 -13.03 -2.49 18.32
N GLY A 29 -12.54 -3.20 19.34
CA GLY A 29 -12.19 -4.62 19.21
C GLY A 29 -10.92 -4.93 18.40
N GLY A 30 -10.01 -3.98 18.24
CA GLY A 30 -8.73 -4.16 17.57
C GLY A 30 -7.82 -2.94 17.69
N THR A 31 -6.67 -2.99 17.02
CA THR A 31 -5.68 -1.90 17.01
C THR A 31 -5.40 -1.40 15.60
N VAL A 32 -4.92 -0.16 15.51
CA VAL A 32 -4.39 0.43 14.26
C VAL A 32 -2.89 0.69 14.41
N CYS A 33 -2.18 0.80 13.29
CA CYS A 33 -0.80 1.29 13.26
C CYS A 33 -0.82 2.80 13.03
N VAL A 34 -0.30 3.55 14.00
CA VAL A 34 -0.27 5.01 13.92
C VAL A 34 0.89 5.43 13.04
N CYS A 35 0.57 6.16 11.97
CA CYS A 35 1.52 6.78 11.06
C CYS A 35 1.45 8.31 11.22
N ASN A 36 2.60 8.96 11.28
CA ASN A 36 2.74 10.42 11.37
C ASN A 36 3.93 10.89 10.51
N ALA A 37 4.32 12.16 10.65
CA ALA A 37 5.43 12.70 9.87
C ALA A 37 6.78 12.08 10.26
N GLU A 38 6.93 11.46 11.42
CA GLU A 38 8.19 10.91 11.92
C GLU A 38 8.31 9.40 11.73
N HIS A 39 7.18 8.68 11.74
CA HIS A 39 7.12 7.23 11.78
C HIS A 39 5.94 6.68 10.98
N CYS A 40 6.19 5.63 10.21
CA CYS A 40 5.18 4.80 9.57
C CYS A 40 5.71 3.37 9.47
N ASP A 41 4.89 2.36 9.74
CA ASP A 41 5.31 0.97 9.59
C ASP A 41 5.47 0.58 8.11
N THR A 42 6.40 -0.35 7.85
CA THR A 42 6.69 -0.83 6.50
C THR A 42 6.45 -2.33 6.37
N VAL A 43 5.95 -2.74 5.20
CA VAL A 43 5.69 -4.14 4.87
C VAL A 43 6.60 -4.50 3.71
N ARG A 44 7.84 -4.88 4.02
CA ARG A 44 8.77 -5.30 2.96
C ARG A 44 8.50 -6.74 2.56
N LEU A 45 8.13 -7.04 1.33
CA LEU A 45 8.02 -8.42 0.88
C LEU A 45 9.42 -9.04 0.72
N GLU A 46 9.59 -10.28 1.19
CA GLU A 46 10.83 -11.02 1.03
C GLU A 46 10.93 -11.61 -0.38
N SER A 47 12.00 -11.26 -1.11
CA SER A 47 12.18 -11.70 -2.49
C SER A 47 12.81 -13.10 -2.61
N HIS A 48 13.37 -13.63 -1.52
CA HIS A 48 14.03 -14.94 -1.53
C HIS A 48 13.58 -15.81 -0.35
N ILE A 49 12.94 -16.94 -0.66
CA ILE A 49 12.56 -17.95 0.32
C ILE A 49 13.50 -19.15 0.16
N PRO A 50 14.19 -19.61 1.22
CA PRO A 50 15.03 -20.79 1.16
C PRO A 50 14.26 -22.04 0.69
N LYS A 51 14.95 -22.95 0.01
CA LYS A 51 14.36 -24.25 -0.40
C LYS A 51 13.78 -24.99 0.81
N ASN A 52 12.67 -25.69 0.59
CA ASN A 52 11.93 -26.45 1.61
C ASN A 52 11.44 -25.59 2.80
N LYS A 53 11.30 -24.27 2.62
CA LYS A 53 10.65 -23.41 3.61
C LYS A 53 9.45 -22.69 3.02
N ALA A 54 8.48 -22.40 3.86
CA ALA A 54 7.37 -21.53 3.58
C ALA A 54 7.52 -20.24 4.39
N LEU A 55 7.35 -19.09 3.75
CA LEU A 55 7.27 -17.80 4.42
C LEU A 55 5.80 -17.49 4.71
N VAL A 56 5.47 -17.31 5.98
CA VAL A 56 4.10 -17.05 6.45
C VAL A 56 4.04 -15.65 7.04
N TYR A 57 3.08 -14.86 6.57
CA TYR A 57 2.75 -13.55 7.10
C TYR A 57 1.48 -13.66 7.95
N THR A 58 1.55 -13.23 9.21
CA THR A 58 0.43 -13.31 10.15
C THR A 58 -0.02 -11.94 10.59
N SER A 59 -1.33 -11.70 10.53
CA SER A 59 -2.01 -10.57 11.17
C SER A 59 -3.17 -11.10 12.01
N ASN A 60 -3.35 -10.57 13.22
CA ASN A 60 -4.41 -11.02 14.12
C ASN A 60 -5.00 -9.88 14.97
N LYS A 61 -6.04 -10.21 15.74
CA LYS A 61 -6.74 -9.29 16.64
C LYS A 61 -5.84 -8.78 17.78
N ASP A 62 -4.89 -9.61 18.22
CA ASP A 62 -3.98 -9.31 19.34
C ASP A 62 -2.83 -8.37 18.96
N GLY A 63 -2.72 -8.00 17.69
CA GLY A 63 -1.84 -6.91 17.24
C GLY A 63 -0.70 -7.34 16.31
N LEU A 64 -0.64 -8.59 15.87
CA LEU A 64 0.29 -8.99 14.81
C LEU A 64 -0.06 -8.26 13.51
N ARG A 65 0.94 -7.73 12.82
CA ARG A 65 0.79 -6.98 11.57
C ARG A 65 1.86 -7.43 10.58
N PHE A 66 1.45 -8.21 9.59
CA PHE A 66 2.35 -8.81 8.60
C PHE A 66 3.59 -9.47 9.23
N GLN A 67 3.42 -10.08 10.41
CA GLN A 67 4.54 -10.70 11.11
C GLN A 67 5.04 -11.89 10.29
N LYS A 68 6.33 -11.87 9.95
CA LYS A 68 6.97 -12.89 9.13
C LYS A 68 7.48 -14.04 9.98
N THR A 69 7.22 -15.25 9.52
CA THR A 69 7.76 -16.50 10.11
C THR A 69 8.14 -17.46 8.98
N LEU A 70 9.23 -18.21 9.19
CA LEU A 70 9.66 -19.24 8.25
C LEU A 70 9.33 -20.61 8.83
N HIS A 71 8.56 -21.40 8.09
CA HIS A 71 8.17 -22.75 8.46
C HIS A 71 8.88 -23.76 7.57
N GLN A 72 9.24 -24.91 8.15
CA GLN A 72 9.83 -26.02 7.40
C GLN A 72 8.73 -26.77 6.65
N ILE A 73 8.92 -26.99 5.35
CA ILE A 73 8.10 -27.91 4.57
C ILE A 73 8.59 -29.31 4.90
N VAL A 74 7.67 -30.15 5.36
CA VAL A 74 7.93 -31.54 5.75
C VAL A 74 7.15 -32.48 4.86
N SER A 75 7.71 -33.67 4.64
CA SER A 75 6.99 -34.77 3.98
C SER A 75 5.85 -35.24 4.88
N LYS A 76 4.71 -35.63 4.31
CA LYS A 76 3.53 -36.07 5.06
C LYS A 76 3.89 -37.28 5.95
N GLU A 77 3.84 -37.12 7.28
CA GLU A 77 4.16 -38.20 8.22
C GLU A 77 2.91 -38.92 8.78
N LYS A 78 1.72 -38.30 8.77
CA LYS A 78 0.39 -38.90 9.06
C LYS A 78 -0.74 -37.88 8.85
N GLY A 79 -2.00 -38.35 8.82
CA GLY A 79 -3.18 -37.53 8.54
C GLY A 79 -3.41 -36.43 9.58
N PHE A 80 -3.50 -35.19 9.10
CA PHE A 80 -4.02 -34.09 9.88
C PHE A 80 -5.56 -34.16 9.84
N ASP A 81 -6.22 -33.77 10.94
CA ASP A 81 -7.69 -33.72 10.99
C ASP A 81 -8.26 -32.71 9.98
N ASP A 82 -7.53 -31.61 9.75
CA ASP A 82 -7.82 -30.59 8.75
C ASP A 82 -6.72 -30.58 7.67
N GLU A 83 -7.10 -30.80 6.40
CA GLU A 83 -6.17 -30.83 5.27
C GLU A 83 -6.66 -29.96 4.11
N ILE A 84 -5.78 -29.07 3.62
CA ILE A 84 -5.99 -28.31 2.39
C ILE A 84 -5.04 -28.87 1.33
N ILE A 85 -5.61 -29.36 0.23
CA ILE A 85 -4.86 -29.95 -0.89
C ILE A 85 -4.84 -28.96 -2.05
N VAL A 86 -3.66 -28.50 -2.45
CA VAL A 86 -3.47 -27.65 -3.63
C VAL A 86 -3.16 -28.54 -4.83
N GLY A 87 -4.09 -28.57 -5.79
CA GLY A 87 -3.94 -29.33 -7.04
C GLY A 87 -3.22 -28.58 -8.16
N ASN A 88 -3.12 -29.22 -9.33
CA ASN A 88 -2.48 -28.66 -10.54
C ASN A 88 -3.49 -28.02 -11.51
N GLN A 89 -4.65 -27.61 -11.03
CA GLN A 89 -5.67 -26.97 -11.88
C GLN A 89 -5.39 -25.48 -12.02
N THR A 90 -5.44 -24.97 -13.24
CA THR A 90 -5.31 -23.54 -13.54
C THR A 90 -6.68 -22.91 -13.69
N PHE A 91 -6.83 -21.69 -13.16
CA PHE A 91 -8.05 -20.89 -13.26
C PHE A 91 -7.76 -19.53 -13.92
N GLN A 92 -8.33 -18.45 -13.43
CA GLN A 92 -8.15 -17.11 -13.98
C GLN A 92 -6.76 -16.52 -13.70
N GLU A 93 -6.35 -15.60 -14.57
CA GLU A 93 -5.24 -14.68 -14.29
C GLU A 93 -5.68 -13.56 -13.35
N ILE A 94 -4.80 -13.15 -12.43
CA ILE A 94 -5.03 -12.04 -11.52
C ILE A 94 -4.37 -10.78 -12.08
N VAL A 95 -5.18 -9.81 -12.49
CA VAL A 95 -4.70 -8.52 -13.03
C VAL A 95 -4.01 -7.68 -11.96
N GLY A 96 -4.51 -7.69 -10.72
CA GLY A 96 -3.90 -6.95 -9.62
C GLY A 96 -4.82 -6.64 -8.46
N PHE A 97 -4.32 -5.80 -7.56
CA PHE A 97 -4.98 -5.34 -6.34
C PHE A 97 -4.78 -3.84 -6.18
N GLY A 98 -5.78 -3.17 -5.60
CA GLY A 98 -5.81 -1.72 -5.60
C GLY A 98 -6.93 -1.10 -4.79
N GLY A 99 -7.01 0.23 -4.87
CA GLY A 99 -8.04 1.05 -4.24
C GLY A 99 -8.65 2.06 -5.19
N ALA A 100 -9.62 2.83 -4.69
CA ALA A 100 -10.26 3.91 -5.45
C ALA A 100 -9.68 5.29 -5.06
N ILE A 101 -9.28 6.06 -6.07
CA ILE A 101 -8.86 7.46 -5.91
C ILE A 101 -10.07 8.35 -6.15
N THR A 102 -10.97 8.35 -5.16
CA THR A 102 -12.15 9.23 -5.11
C THR A 102 -11.75 10.66 -4.73
N ASP A 103 -12.68 11.60 -4.88
CA ASP A 103 -12.46 12.98 -4.43
C ASP A 103 -12.19 13.00 -2.91
N SER A 104 -12.98 12.26 -2.11
CA SER A 104 -12.73 12.12 -0.68
C SER A 104 -11.35 11.52 -0.36
N THR A 105 -10.90 10.48 -1.05
CA THR A 105 -9.56 9.91 -0.84
C THR A 105 -8.49 10.97 -1.09
N ALA A 106 -8.56 11.64 -2.24
CA ALA A 106 -7.56 12.63 -2.62
C ALA A 106 -7.56 13.86 -1.70
N MET A 107 -8.74 14.35 -1.30
CA MET A 107 -8.88 15.47 -0.36
C MET A 107 -8.32 15.13 1.03
N ASN A 108 -8.59 13.93 1.55
CA ASN A 108 -8.06 13.50 2.85
C ASN A 108 -6.55 13.32 2.84
N ILE A 109 -5.96 12.78 1.77
CA ILE A 109 -4.51 12.69 1.65
C ILE A 109 -3.92 14.11 1.58
N LEU A 110 -4.47 14.97 0.72
CA LEU A 110 -3.93 16.31 0.50
C LEU A 110 -4.12 17.29 1.67
N SER A 111 -4.99 16.97 2.64
CA SER A 111 -5.12 17.74 3.89
C SER A 111 -4.02 17.45 4.92
N MET A 112 -3.21 16.41 4.71
CA MET A 112 -2.09 16.04 5.58
C MET A 112 -0.81 16.77 5.20
N ASP A 113 0.19 16.76 6.07
CA ASP A 113 1.53 17.28 5.75
C ASP A 113 2.20 16.46 4.64
N LYS A 114 3.06 17.11 3.84
CA LYS A 114 3.71 16.51 2.66
C LYS A 114 4.40 15.18 2.95
N LYS A 115 5.09 15.07 4.08
CA LYS A 115 5.78 13.83 4.46
C LYS A 115 4.80 12.69 4.72
N LEU A 116 3.70 12.96 5.42
CA LEU A 116 2.67 11.96 5.68
C LEU A 116 1.92 11.56 4.39
N GLN A 117 1.71 12.50 3.46
CA GLN A 117 1.19 12.17 2.12
C GLN A 117 2.08 11.13 1.42
N GLU A 118 3.39 11.34 1.44
CA GLU A 118 4.36 10.42 0.85
C GLU A 118 4.39 9.07 1.56
N GLU A 119 4.34 9.05 2.88
CA GLU A 119 4.29 7.80 3.66
C GLU A 119 3.05 6.97 3.33
N ILE A 120 1.86 7.57 3.24
CA ILE A 120 0.63 6.84 2.88
C ILE A 120 0.73 6.28 1.46
N LEU A 121 1.22 7.07 0.50
CA LEU A 121 1.41 6.60 -0.87
C LEU A 121 2.46 5.48 -0.93
N ARG A 122 3.52 5.57 -0.12
CA ARG A 122 4.55 4.54 0.02
C ARG A 122 3.97 3.25 0.61
N SER A 123 3.17 3.33 1.67
CA SER A 123 2.50 2.16 2.27
C SER A 123 1.60 1.42 1.28
N TYR A 124 0.92 2.13 0.37
CA TYR A 124 0.08 1.48 -0.64
C TYR A 124 0.83 1.01 -1.89
N TYR A 125 1.66 1.86 -2.51
CA TYR A 125 2.14 1.66 -3.88
C TYR A 125 3.63 1.33 -3.99
N SER A 126 4.40 1.35 -2.90
CA SER A 126 5.84 1.06 -2.94
C SER A 126 6.17 -0.37 -2.52
N LYS A 127 7.42 -0.76 -2.78
CA LYS A 127 8.04 -2.02 -2.32
C LYS A 127 8.27 -2.11 -0.81
N ASP A 128 8.20 -0.97 -0.12
CA ASP A 128 8.24 -0.91 1.34
C ASP A 128 6.80 -0.97 1.94
N GLY A 129 5.79 -1.13 1.09
CA GLY A 129 4.38 -1.24 1.44
C GLY A 129 3.73 -2.49 0.83
N ILE A 130 2.43 -2.43 0.57
CA ILE A 130 1.65 -3.57 0.07
C ILE A 130 1.58 -3.68 -1.45
N GLU A 131 2.40 -2.91 -2.17
CA GLU A 131 2.59 -2.99 -3.63
C GLU A 131 1.29 -3.02 -4.46
N TYR A 132 0.31 -2.16 -4.14
CA TYR A 132 -0.84 -1.91 -5.01
C TYR A 132 -0.35 -1.59 -6.42
N ASN A 133 -0.95 -2.24 -7.40
CA ASN A 133 -0.66 -2.07 -8.82
C ASN A 133 -1.89 -1.64 -9.63
N LEU A 134 -3.05 -1.51 -8.98
CA LEU A 134 -4.28 -1.00 -9.58
C LEU A 134 -4.81 0.23 -8.82
N ALA A 135 -5.47 1.11 -9.57
CA ALA A 135 -6.20 2.25 -9.02
C ALA A 135 -7.47 2.48 -9.84
N ARG A 136 -8.62 2.62 -9.16
CA ARG A 136 -9.89 2.99 -9.79
C ARG A 136 -10.11 4.49 -9.67
N VAL A 137 -10.26 5.19 -10.79
CA VAL A 137 -10.54 6.63 -10.81
C VAL A 137 -11.99 6.86 -11.28
N PRO A 138 -12.85 7.51 -10.47
CA PRO A 138 -14.20 7.86 -10.90
C PRO A 138 -14.21 8.87 -12.07
N ILE A 139 -15.18 8.73 -12.97
CA ILE A 139 -15.48 9.68 -14.04
C ILE A 139 -16.62 10.59 -13.56
N GLY A 140 -16.31 11.85 -13.24
CA GLY A 140 -17.26 12.78 -12.62
C GLY A 140 -17.40 12.59 -11.11
N GLY A 141 -18.46 13.17 -10.54
CA GLY A 141 -18.75 13.09 -9.11
C GLY A 141 -19.36 11.74 -8.72
N THR A 142 -19.10 11.35 -7.47
CA THR A 142 -19.71 10.17 -6.81
C THR A 142 -20.38 10.60 -5.51
N ASP A 143 -20.94 9.65 -4.77
CA ASP A 143 -21.33 9.84 -3.37
C ASP A 143 -20.14 10.17 -2.44
N PHE A 144 -18.92 9.76 -2.83
CA PHE A 144 -17.64 10.18 -2.20
C PHE A 144 -17.06 11.46 -2.83
N SER A 145 -17.94 12.40 -3.19
CA SER A 145 -17.60 13.74 -3.66
C SER A 145 -18.32 14.79 -2.81
N SER A 146 -17.70 15.96 -2.61
CA SER A 146 -18.29 17.03 -1.80
C SER A 146 -19.49 17.72 -2.45
N ARG A 147 -19.69 17.52 -3.76
CA ARG A 147 -20.82 18.03 -4.53
C ARG A 147 -21.14 17.07 -5.68
N LYS A 148 -22.34 17.18 -6.23
CA LYS A 148 -22.72 16.53 -7.48
C LYS A 148 -22.12 17.28 -8.66
N TYR A 149 -21.52 16.56 -9.60
CA TYR A 149 -21.02 17.14 -10.85
C TYR A 149 -20.81 16.07 -11.92
N THR A 150 -20.80 16.52 -13.17
CA THR A 150 -20.34 15.75 -14.32
C THR A 150 -19.34 16.62 -15.11
N TYR A 151 -18.83 16.11 -16.23
CA TYR A 151 -17.91 16.88 -17.08
C TYR A 151 -18.61 17.75 -18.12
N VAL A 152 -19.93 17.64 -18.28
CA VAL A 152 -20.73 18.35 -19.28
C VAL A 152 -21.75 19.21 -18.55
N SER A 153 -22.12 20.36 -19.11
CA SER A 153 -23.17 21.18 -18.51
C SER A 153 -24.51 20.44 -18.44
N GLU A 154 -25.41 20.86 -17.53
CA GLU A 154 -26.74 20.23 -17.39
C GLU A 154 -27.67 20.46 -18.60
N LYS A 155 -27.23 21.21 -19.62
CA LYS A 155 -27.97 21.39 -20.87
C LYS A 155 -27.64 20.26 -21.85
N VAL A 156 -28.59 19.94 -22.73
CA VAL A 156 -28.39 18.97 -23.82
C VAL A 156 -27.23 19.44 -24.71
N ASP A 157 -26.12 18.71 -24.68
CA ASP A 157 -24.89 19.01 -25.43
C ASP A 157 -24.37 17.74 -26.15
N PRO A 158 -25.01 17.35 -27.27
CA PRO A 158 -24.71 16.09 -27.97
C PRO A 158 -23.32 16.12 -28.64
N HIS A 159 -22.72 17.29 -28.77
CA HIS A 159 -21.41 17.48 -29.38
C HIS A 159 -20.30 17.73 -28.35
N LEU A 160 -20.59 17.59 -27.04
CA LEU A 160 -19.63 17.73 -25.94
C LEU A 160 -18.85 19.07 -25.94
N LYS A 161 -19.45 20.15 -26.46
CA LYS A 161 -18.79 21.46 -26.55
C LYS A 161 -18.45 22.06 -25.18
N SER A 162 -19.20 21.67 -24.15
CA SER A 162 -19.02 22.09 -22.77
C SER A 162 -18.17 21.13 -21.94
N PHE A 163 -17.65 20.04 -22.53
CA PHE A 163 -16.86 19.06 -21.80
C PHE A 163 -15.62 19.70 -21.15
N LYS A 164 -15.49 19.55 -19.84
CA LYS A 164 -14.33 20.03 -19.09
C LYS A 164 -14.11 19.24 -17.80
N LEU A 165 -12.86 18.88 -17.54
CA LEU A 165 -12.43 18.38 -16.23
C LEU A 165 -12.75 19.40 -15.13
N GLN A 166 -13.18 18.91 -13.99
CA GLN A 166 -13.62 19.73 -12.87
C GLN A 166 -12.44 20.04 -11.93
N PRO A 167 -12.59 21.04 -11.04
CA PRO A 167 -11.55 21.36 -10.07
C PRO A 167 -11.05 20.15 -9.28
N GLU A 168 -11.92 19.19 -9.00
CA GLU A 168 -11.60 17.96 -8.28
C GLU A 168 -10.57 17.09 -9.03
N ASP A 169 -10.67 17.01 -10.36
CA ASP A 169 -9.73 16.26 -11.20
C ASP A 169 -8.35 16.90 -11.22
N VAL A 170 -8.29 18.21 -11.47
CA VAL A 170 -7.03 18.91 -11.73
C VAL A 170 -6.30 19.37 -10.46
N LYS A 171 -7.01 19.46 -9.32
CA LYS A 171 -6.41 19.84 -8.04
C LYS A 171 -6.11 18.65 -7.14
N TYR A 172 -6.94 17.60 -7.17
CA TYR A 172 -6.84 16.50 -6.21
C TYR A 172 -6.39 15.18 -6.84
N LYS A 173 -7.02 14.76 -7.96
CA LYS A 173 -6.79 13.41 -8.51
C LYS A 173 -5.57 13.33 -9.43
N VAL A 174 -5.36 14.34 -10.27
CA VAL A 174 -4.26 14.37 -11.25
C VAL A 174 -3.26 15.44 -10.85
N ARG A 175 -2.02 15.03 -10.53
CA ARG A 175 -0.92 15.98 -10.32
C ARG A 175 -0.51 16.57 -11.66
N ASN A 176 -0.79 17.86 -11.85
CA ASN A 176 -0.35 18.59 -13.04
C ASN A 176 1.18 18.67 -13.04
N ARG A 177 1.85 17.85 -13.86
CA ARG A 177 3.32 17.84 -14.02
C ARG A 177 3.83 18.85 -15.06
N TYR A 178 2.95 19.70 -15.58
CA TYR A 178 3.27 20.73 -16.59
C TYR A 178 3.22 22.16 -16.00
N LYS A 179 3.98 22.39 -14.93
CA LYS A 179 4.42 23.72 -14.52
C LYS A 179 5.87 23.66 -14.11
#